data_AF-A0A855K8E7-F1
#
_entry.id   AF-A0A855K8E7-F1
#
_cell.length_a   1.000
_cell.length_b   1.000
_cell.length_c   1.000
_cell.angle_alpha   90.00
_cell.angle_beta   90.00
_cell.angle_gamma   90.00
#
_symmetry.space_group_name_H-M   'P 1'
#
loop_
_entity.id
_entity.type
_entity.pdbx_description
1 polymer ?
#
loop_
_entity_poly.entity_id
_entity_poly.type
_entity_poly.pdbx_seq_one_letter_code
_entity_poly.pdbx_strand_id
1 'polypeptide(L)'
;LQFLSLLLSTVIANRQSKLLHYVLAENRVLRARLGASELRFNDAERMALGRAGKAIGRKLLAEIATLAHPETILRWYRRLVAKKYTGER
;
A
#
# COMPACT_ATOMS: atom_id res chain seq x y z
N LEU A 1 -15.85 -22.27 -21.25
CA LEU A 1 -15.54 -20.88 -20.77
C LEU A 1 -14.67 -20.85 -19.50
N GLN A 2 -14.80 -21.78 -18.54
CA GLN A 2 -14.00 -21.81 -17.30
C GLN A 2 -12.47 -22.03 -17.50
N PHE A 3 -12.07 -22.75 -18.55
CA PHE A 3 -10.64 -22.95 -18.86
C PHE A 3 -9.93 -21.65 -19.31
N LEU A 4 -10.63 -20.80 -20.07
CA LEU A 4 -10.09 -19.51 -20.55
C LEU A 4 -9.89 -18.51 -19.41
N SER A 5 -10.75 -18.50 -18.39
CA SER A 5 -10.60 -17.61 -17.24
C SER A 5 -9.40 -17.98 -16.36
N LEU A 6 -9.08 -19.26 -16.22
CA LEU A 6 -7.90 -19.72 -15.47
C LEU A 6 -6.58 -19.32 -16.16
N LEU A 7 -6.52 -19.44 -17.48
CA LEU A 7 -5.34 -19.03 -18.26
C LEU A 7 -5.12 -17.52 -18.18
N LEU A 8 -6.17 -16.71 -18.34
CA LEU A 8 -6.10 -15.26 -18.20
C LEU A 8 -5.70 -14.85 -16.77
N SER A 9 -6.28 -15.49 -15.75
CA SER A 9 -5.94 -15.22 -14.34
C SER A 9 -4.46 -15.49 -14.05
N THR A 10 -3.92 -16.58 -14.59
CA THR A 10 -2.50 -16.95 -14.40
C THR A 10 -1.56 -15.96 -15.09
N VAL A 11 -1.86 -15.55 -16.32
CA VAL A 11 -1.04 -14.57 -17.05
C VAL A 11 -1.07 -13.20 -16.37
N ILE A 12 -2.25 -12.76 -15.90
CA ILE A 12 -2.41 -11.49 -15.18
C ILE A 12 -1.68 -11.55 -13.83
N ALA A 13 -1.85 -12.63 -13.07
CA ALA A 13 -1.17 -12.82 -11.78
C ALA A 13 0.37 -12.78 -11.94
N ASN A 14 0.91 -13.45 -12.97
CA ASN A 14 2.34 -13.44 -13.25
C ASN A 14 2.86 -12.05 -13.63
N ARG A 15 2.09 -11.27 -14.40
CA ARG A 15 2.45 -9.87 -14.72
C ARG A 15 2.40 -8.98 -13.48
N GLN A 16 1.35 -9.11 -12.65
CA GLN A 16 1.22 -8.33 -11.42
C GLN A 16 2.34 -8.64 -10.42
N SER A 17 2.73 -9.92 -10.29
CA SER A 17 3.84 -10.33 -9.42
C SER A 17 5.16 -9.68 -9.82
N LYS A 18 5.48 -9.64 -11.13
CA LYS A 18 6.70 -8.98 -11.63
C LYS A 18 6.73 -7.48 -11.32
N LEU A 19 5.61 -6.78 -11.55
CA LEU A 19 5.48 -5.35 -11.24
C LEU A 19 5.62 -5.09 -9.74
N LEU A 20 4.99 -5.91 -8.90
CA LEU A 20 5.09 -5.81 -7.45
C LEU A 20 6.53 -5.99 -6.99
N HIS A 21 7.23 -7.02 -7.48
CA HIS A 21 8.63 -7.29 -7.12
C HIS A 21 9.55 -6.13 -7.50
N TYR A 22 9.34 -5.54 -8.68
CA TYR A 22 10.11 -4.38 -9.12
C TYR A 22 9.89 -3.16 -8.19
N VAL A 23 8.64 -2.81 -7.91
CA VAL A 23 8.31 -1.68 -7.01
C VAL A 23 8.82 -1.92 -5.58
N LEU A 24 8.76 -3.16 -5.09
CA LEU A 24 9.35 -3.51 -3.79
C LEU A 24 10.88 -3.37 -3.79
N ALA A 25 11.54 -3.72 -4.89
CA ALA A 25 12.99 -3.53 -5.04
C ALA A 25 13.35 -2.03 -5.05
N GLU A 26 12.62 -1.21 -5.81
CA GLU A 26 12.79 0.25 -5.79
C GLU A 26 12.58 0.82 -4.38
N ASN A 27 11.50 0.44 -3.70
CA ASN A 27 11.24 0.87 -2.32
C ASN A 27 12.38 0.50 -1.36
N ARG A 28 12.98 -0.68 -1.49
CA ARG A 28 14.15 -1.08 -0.68
C ARG A 28 15.36 -0.19 -0.96
N VAL A 29 15.66 0.09 -2.22
CA VAL A 29 16.78 0.96 -2.61
C VAL A 29 16.56 2.39 -2.11
N LEU A 30 15.35 2.92 -2.26
CA LEU A 30 14.98 4.25 -1.76
C LEU A 30 15.10 4.32 -0.24
N ARG A 31 14.64 3.30 0.50
CA ARG A 31 14.81 3.24 1.96
C ARG A 31 16.28 3.17 2.38
N ALA A 32 17.09 2.38 1.69
CA ALA A 32 18.53 2.30 1.97
C ALA A 32 19.21 3.66 1.77
N ARG A 33 18.79 4.43 0.77
CA ARG A 33 19.30 5.80 0.50
C ARG A 33 18.81 6.85 1.49
N LEU A 34 17.55 6.76 1.92
CA LEU A 34 16.97 7.71 2.89
C LEU A 34 17.48 7.50 4.32
N GLY A 35 18.16 6.37 4.58
CA GLY A 35 18.67 5.99 5.89
C GLY A 35 17.58 5.46 6.82
N ALA A 36 17.99 4.91 7.96
CA ALA A 36 17.07 4.35 8.97
C ALA A 36 16.27 5.41 9.75
N SER A 37 16.41 6.69 9.40
CA SER A 37 15.68 7.77 10.05
C SER A 37 14.18 7.57 9.85
N GLU A 38 13.40 7.69 10.93
CA GLU A 38 11.94 7.61 10.87
C GLU A 38 11.42 8.56 9.79
N LEU A 39 10.93 8.00 8.69
CA LEU A 39 10.30 8.77 7.62
C LEU A 39 9.11 9.52 8.22
N ARG A 40 9.25 10.83 8.42
CA ARG A 40 8.16 11.67 8.93
C ARG A 40 7.20 11.92 7.78
N PHE A 41 6.16 11.10 7.70
CA PHE A 41 5.10 11.29 6.71
C PHE A 41 4.34 12.58 6.99
N ASN A 42 4.18 13.43 5.98
CA ASN A 42 3.27 14.56 6.01
C ASN A 42 1.80 14.09 5.88
N ASP A 43 0.85 14.99 6.12
CA ASP A 43 -0.56 14.61 6.11
C ASP A 43 -1.06 14.14 4.72
N ALA A 44 -0.54 14.70 3.63
CA ALA A 44 -0.91 14.27 2.28
C ALA A 44 -0.42 12.84 1.98
N GLU A 45 0.81 12.50 2.38
CA GLU A 45 1.38 11.15 2.25
C GLU A 45 0.60 10.13 3.08
N ARG A 46 0.27 10.46 4.33
CA ARG A 46 -0.56 9.62 5.20
C ARG A 46 -1.94 9.38 4.59
N MET A 47 -2.53 10.40 3.97
CA MET A 47 -3.81 10.27 3.27
C MET A 47 -3.72 9.35 2.06
N ALA A 48 -2.69 9.52 1.23
CA ALA A 48 -2.46 8.69 0.06
C ALA A 48 -2.27 7.21 0.46
N LEU A 49 -1.39 6.95 1.42
CA LEU A 49 -1.13 5.60 1.95
C LEU A 49 -2.37 5.00 2.62
N GLY A 50 -3.12 5.79 3.39
CA GLY A 50 -4.36 5.33 4.02
C GLY A 50 -5.42 4.89 3.00
N ARG A 51 -5.65 5.68 1.94
CA ARG A 51 -6.61 5.33 0.88
C ARG A 51 -6.17 4.07 0.12
N ALA A 52 -4.91 4.02 -0.29
CA ALA A 52 -4.35 2.84 -0.97
C ALA A 52 -4.41 1.59 -0.08
N GLY A 53 -4.02 1.72 1.19
CA GLY A 53 -4.00 0.63 2.15
C GLY A 53 -5.39 0.07 2.47
N LYS A 54 -6.45 0.89 2.43
CA LYS A 54 -7.83 0.39 2.62
C LYS A 54 -8.26 -0.54 1.50
N ALA A 55 -7.90 -0.26 0.24
CA ALA A 55 -8.24 -1.10 -0.90
C ALA A 55 -7.52 -2.46 -0.87
N ILE A 56 -6.30 -2.49 -0.33
CA ILE A 56 -5.45 -3.68 -0.24
C ILE A 56 -5.84 -4.57 0.95
N GLY A 57 -6.20 -3.96 2.08
CA GLY A 57 -6.57 -4.68 3.29
C GLY A 57 -5.37 -5.15 4.13
N ARG A 58 -5.64 -5.57 5.37
CA ARG A 58 -4.59 -5.80 6.39
C ARG A 58 -3.61 -6.92 6.03
N LYS A 59 -4.10 -8.04 5.49
CA LYS A 59 -3.27 -9.24 5.21
C LYS A 59 -2.19 -8.91 4.18
N LEU A 60 -2.61 -8.39 3.02
CA LEU A 60 -1.69 -8.06 1.95
C LEU A 60 -0.79 -6.86 2.32
N LEU A 61 -1.29 -5.88 3.09
CA LEU A 61 -0.44 -4.85 3.68
C LEU A 61 0.67 -5.42 4.56
N ALA A 62 0.42 -6.47 5.35
CA ALA A 62 1.46 -7.07 6.18
C ALA A 62 2.61 -7.68 5.34
N GLU A 63 2.33 -8.08 4.11
CA GLU A 63 3.33 -8.64 3.20
C GLU A 63 4.12 -7.55 2.44
N ILE A 64 3.45 -6.45 2.06
CA ILE A 64 4.02 -5.44 1.15
C ILE A 64 4.39 -4.11 1.82
N ALA A 65 3.83 -3.80 2.99
CA ALA A 65 4.02 -2.50 3.63
C ALA A 65 5.43 -2.42 4.22
N THR A 66 6.28 -1.66 3.56
CA THR A 66 7.66 -1.41 4.01
C THR A 66 7.78 -0.09 4.76
N LEU A 67 6.96 0.91 4.41
CA LEU A 67 7.09 2.29 4.89
C LEU A 67 6.50 2.53 6.29
N ALA A 68 5.42 1.85 6.65
CA ALA A 68 4.76 1.97 7.95
C ALA A 68 4.03 0.67 8.29
N HIS A 69 3.79 0.43 9.57
CA HIS A 69 3.01 -0.73 10.01
C HIS A 69 1.60 -0.72 9.37
N PRO A 70 1.06 -1.88 8.95
CA PRO A 70 -0.28 -2.00 8.38
C PRO A 70 -1.35 -1.34 9.27
N GLU A 71 -1.27 -1.52 10.58
CA GLU A 71 -2.18 -0.95 11.57
C GLU A 71 -2.15 0.58 11.55
N THR A 72 -0.97 1.16 11.34
CA THR A 72 -0.74 2.61 11.25
C THR A 72 -1.33 3.18 9.95
N ILE A 73 -1.12 2.50 8.82
CA ILE A 73 -1.70 2.89 7.53
C ILE A 73 -3.24 2.87 7.61
N LEU A 74 -3.81 1.81 8.18
CA LEU A 74 -5.26 1.71 8.37
C LEU A 74 -5.79 2.70 9.42
N ARG A 75 -4.95 3.12 10.37
CA ARG A 75 -5.29 4.22 11.30
C ARG A 75 -5.36 5.55 10.57
N TRP A 76 -4.45 5.84 9.64
CA TRP A 76 -4.52 7.05 8.81
C TRP A 76 -5.80 7.09 7.98
N TYR A 77 -6.23 5.96 7.41
CA TYR A 77 -7.52 5.87 6.73
C TYR A 77 -8.70 6.15 7.67
N ARG A 78 -8.70 5.60 8.88
CA ARG A 78 -9.76 5.88 9.87
C ARG A 78 -9.82 7.36 10.25
N ARG A 79 -8.67 8.01 10.44
CA ARG A 79 -8.59 9.45 10.71
C ARG A 79 -9.12 10.28 9.53
N LEU A 80 -8.81 9.86 8.31
CA LEU A 80 -9.33 10.45 7.08
C LEU A 80 -10.87 10.42 7.02
N VAL A 81 -11.44 9.25 7.33
CA VAL A 81 -12.90 9.08 7.38
C VAL A 81 -13.48 9.95 8.48
N ALA A 82 -12.89 9.97 9.67
CA ALA A 82 -13.34 10.83 10.77
C ALA A 82 -13.37 12.31 10.38
N LYS A 83 -12.28 12.84 9.79
CA LYS A 83 -12.23 14.23 9.29
C LYS A 83 -13.35 14.55 8.30
N LYS A 84 -13.70 13.61 7.41
CA LYS A 84 -14.80 13.77 6.45
C LYS A 84 -16.15 14.00 7.15
N TYR A 85 -16.38 13.37 8.30
CA TYR A 85 -17.64 13.47 9.04
C TYR A 85 -17.62 14.54 10.14
N THR A 86 -16.45 14.92 10.65
CA THR A 86 -16.32 15.98 11.68
C THR A 86 -16.25 17.39 11.09
N GLY A 87 -16.23 17.55 9.76
CA GLY A 87 -16.36 18.85 9.09
C GLY A 87 -15.12 19.74 9.10
N GLU A 88 -14.02 19.30 9.71
CA GLU A 88 -12.74 20.01 9.69
C GLU A 88 -12.03 19.74 8.35
N ARG A 89 -12.08 20.76 7.47
CA ARG A 89 -11.36 20.79 6.20
C ARG A 89 -9.90 21.16 6.39
#